data_AF-A0A6G4ZTD9-F1
#
_entry.id   AF-A0A6G4ZTD9-F1
#
_cell.length_a   1.000
_cell.length_b   1.000
_cell.length_c   1.000
_cell.angle_alpha   90.00
_cell.angle_beta   90.00
_cell.angle_gamma   90.00
#
_symmetry.space_group_name_H-M   'P 1'
#
loop_
_entity.id
_entity.type
_entity.pdbx_description
1 polymer ?
#
loop_
_entity_poly.entity_id
_entity_poly.type
_entity_poly.pdbx_seq_one_letter_code
_entity_poly.pdbx_strand_id
1 'polypeptide(L)'
;MHCCSLFNKKFPHGDLGGNRYTLKGKYANLHLLWDSGAGAFSENRYLENSFDSKPIAKELMQKYPRKNFSKIHSPEQWAEESHKLAVTVAYQVKEGSTPSEEYLEKVREVSKSQAALAGYRLAEILNSIPLYAHNALP
;
A
#
# COMPACT_ATOMS: atom_id res chain seq x y z
N MET A 1 -5.92 -2.76 0.35
CA MET A 1 -7.22 -2.76 1.06
C MET A 1 -8.14 -1.60 0.67
N HIS A 2 -7.64 -0.58 -0.05
CA HIS A 2 -8.43 0.58 -0.54
C HIS A 2 -9.10 0.37 -1.91
N CYS A 3 -8.91 -0.80 -2.55
CA CYS A 3 -9.41 -1.11 -3.89
C CYS A 3 -10.16 -2.44 -3.95
N CYS A 4 -10.71 -2.93 -2.83
CA CYS A 4 -11.35 -4.24 -2.75
C CYS A 4 -12.44 -4.28 -1.67
N SER A 5 -13.38 -5.23 -1.79
CA SER A 5 -14.21 -5.67 -0.68
C SER A 5 -14.58 -7.14 -0.82
N LEU A 6 -14.57 -7.86 0.30
CA LEU A 6 -14.94 -9.28 0.35
C LEU A 6 -16.46 -9.44 0.50
N PHE A 7 -17.06 -10.21 -0.40
CA PHE A 7 -18.47 -10.61 -0.35
C PHE A 7 -18.60 -12.10 -0.04
N ASN A 8 -19.40 -12.44 0.97
CA ASN A 8 -19.76 -13.83 1.31
C ASN A 8 -21.03 -13.85 2.18
N LYS A 9 -21.44 -15.01 2.69
CA LYS A 9 -22.63 -15.14 3.57
C LYS A 9 -22.57 -14.25 4.81
N LYS A 10 -21.37 -13.99 5.34
CA LYS A 10 -21.14 -13.11 6.50
C LYS A 10 -21.11 -11.64 6.10
N PHE A 11 -20.63 -11.33 4.90
CA PHE A 11 -20.47 -9.98 4.35
C PHE A 11 -21.30 -9.79 3.07
N PRO A 12 -22.64 -9.79 3.14
CA PRO A 12 -23.49 -9.65 1.95
C PRO A 12 -23.35 -8.27 1.28
N HIS A 13 -22.91 -7.25 2.02
CA HIS A 13 -22.69 -5.88 1.54
C HIS A 13 -21.22 -5.49 1.53
N GLY A 14 -20.32 -6.48 1.53
CA GLY A 14 -18.90 -6.23 1.66
C GLY A 14 -18.42 -6.10 3.12
N ASP A 15 -17.11 -6.28 3.26
CA ASP A 15 -16.36 -6.18 4.52
C ASP A 15 -15.73 -4.80 4.75
N LEU A 16 -16.07 -3.81 3.92
CA LEU A 16 -15.52 -2.45 3.95
C LEU A 16 -13.99 -2.44 3.78
N GLY A 17 -13.49 -3.17 2.78
CA GLY A 17 -12.07 -3.27 2.49
C GLY A 17 -11.28 -3.90 3.63
N GLY A 18 -11.81 -4.95 4.25
CA GLY A 18 -11.16 -5.67 5.36
C GLY A 18 -11.34 -5.05 6.74
N ASN A 19 -12.07 -3.93 6.88
CA ASN A 19 -12.36 -3.35 8.19
C ASN A 19 -13.23 -4.27 9.06
N ARG A 20 -14.14 -5.03 8.44
CA ARG A 20 -14.98 -6.02 9.12
C ARG A 20 -14.33 -7.41 9.24
N TYR A 21 -13.19 -7.62 8.59
CA TYR A 21 -12.46 -8.89 8.60
C TYR A 21 -11.53 -8.91 9.82
N THR A 22 -12.00 -9.49 10.92
CA THR A 22 -11.30 -9.41 12.21
C THR A 22 -10.07 -10.31 12.25
N LEU A 23 -9.05 -9.87 13.00
CA LEU A 23 -7.83 -10.63 13.28
C LEU A 23 -7.58 -10.68 14.79
N LYS A 24 -6.78 -11.64 15.24
CA LYS A 24 -6.29 -11.69 16.63
C LYS A 24 -4.87 -11.11 16.72
N GLY A 25 -4.52 -10.59 17.89
CA GLY A 25 -3.19 -10.06 18.18
C GLY A 25 -3.08 -8.55 18.01
N LYS A 26 -1.91 -8.08 17.53
CA LYS A 26 -1.56 -6.65 17.46
C LYS A 26 -2.48 -5.81 16.58
N TYR A 27 -3.04 -6.41 15.53
CA TYR A 27 -3.89 -5.72 14.56
C TYR A 27 -5.32 -6.24 14.68
N ALA A 28 -6.28 -5.34 14.92
CA ALA A 28 -7.67 -5.72 15.18
C ALA A 28 -8.41 -6.24 13.94
N ASN A 29 -8.01 -5.81 12.75
CA ASN A 29 -8.61 -6.22 11.48
C ASN A 29 -7.60 -6.19 10.33
N LEU A 30 -7.99 -6.76 9.20
CA LEU A 30 -7.13 -6.88 8.02
C LEU A 30 -6.76 -5.52 7.42
N HIS A 31 -7.68 -4.55 7.41
CA HIS A 31 -7.41 -3.22 6.89
C HIS A 31 -6.27 -2.53 7.66
N LEU A 32 -6.39 -2.49 8.99
CA LEU A 32 -5.39 -1.90 9.89
C LEU A 32 -4.02 -2.55 9.74
N LEU A 33 -3.97 -3.89 9.58
CA LEU A 33 -2.73 -4.60 9.34
C LEU A 33 -2.02 -4.09 8.07
N TRP A 34 -2.75 -3.97 6.96
CA TRP A 34 -2.19 -3.53 5.69
C TRP A 34 -1.85 -2.03 5.67
N ASP A 35 -2.67 -1.17 6.27
CA ASP A 35 -2.37 0.26 6.42
C ASP A 35 -1.11 0.50 7.27
N SER A 36 -0.89 -0.35 8.28
CA SER A 36 0.33 -0.29 9.08
C SER A 36 1.57 -0.83 8.35
N GLY A 37 1.39 -1.48 7.20
CA GLY A 37 2.40 -2.24 6.48
C GLY A 37 3.02 -3.35 7.32
N ALA A 38 2.25 -3.93 8.26
CA ALA A 38 2.75 -4.83 9.30
C ALA A 38 3.97 -4.29 10.08
N GLY A 39 4.07 -2.96 10.24
CA GLY A 39 5.21 -2.30 10.89
C GLY A 39 6.41 -2.06 9.98
N ALA A 40 6.30 -2.27 8.66
CA ALA A 40 7.41 -2.06 7.72
C ALA A 40 8.06 -0.66 7.77
N PHE A 41 7.33 0.32 8.31
CA PHE A 41 7.74 1.73 8.39
C PHE A 41 7.84 2.23 9.84
N SER A 42 7.84 1.35 10.85
CA SER A 42 7.82 1.77 12.27
C SER A 42 9.19 2.01 12.90
N GLU A 43 10.30 1.54 12.30
CA GLU A 43 11.65 1.73 12.87
C GLU A 43 12.05 3.21 13.00
N ASN A 44 11.35 4.11 12.32
CA ASN A 44 11.62 5.55 12.33
C ASN A 44 10.48 6.40 12.93
N ARG A 45 9.41 5.78 13.48
CA ARG A 45 8.24 6.51 14.00
C ARG A 45 8.31 6.86 15.49
N TYR A 46 9.22 6.26 16.24
CA TYR A 46 9.27 6.39 17.70
C TYR A 46 10.19 7.49 18.22
N LEU A 47 10.91 8.19 17.33
CA LEU A 47 11.82 9.27 17.71
C LEU A 47 11.47 10.54 16.92
N GLU A 48 10.78 11.45 17.61
CA GLU A 48 10.66 12.90 17.35
C GLU A 48 9.74 13.41 16.23
N ASN A 49 9.33 14.69 16.38
CA ASN A 49 8.54 15.53 15.47
C ASN A 49 9.21 15.79 14.09
N SER A 50 10.05 14.86 13.63
CA SER A 50 11.02 15.03 12.55
C SER A 50 11.26 13.72 11.79
N PHE A 51 10.22 12.91 11.56
CA PHE A 51 10.34 11.71 10.71
C PHE A 51 10.86 12.10 9.31
N ASP A 52 12.16 11.91 9.09
CA ASP A 52 12.76 12.05 7.77
C ASP A 52 12.49 10.76 6.99
N SER A 53 11.63 10.88 5.98
CA SER A 53 11.30 9.77 5.08
C SER A 53 12.36 9.52 4.00
N LYS A 54 13.35 10.42 3.83
CA LYS A 54 14.36 10.30 2.76
C LYS A 54 15.21 9.02 2.86
N PRO A 55 15.71 8.60 4.05
CA PRO A 55 16.53 7.39 4.14
C PRO A 55 15.75 6.15 3.69
N ILE A 56 14.52 5.97 4.20
CA ILE A 56 13.69 4.82 3.83
C ILE A 56 13.24 4.89 2.37
N ALA A 57 12.92 6.08 1.84
CA ALA A 57 12.60 6.24 0.43
C ALA A 57 13.79 5.82 -0.46
N LYS A 58 15.02 6.20 -0.09
CA LYS A 58 16.24 5.81 -0.81
C LYS A 58 16.46 4.29 -0.77
N GLU A 59 16.28 3.66 0.40
CA GLU A 59 16.37 2.20 0.54
C GLU A 59 15.34 1.50 -0.36
N LEU A 60 14.08 1.95 -0.32
CA LEU A 60 13.01 1.39 -1.14
C LEU A 60 13.29 1.55 -2.64
N MET A 61 13.79 2.71 -3.07
CA MET A 61 14.15 2.94 -4.48
C MET A 61 15.32 2.07 -4.94
N GLN A 62 16.26 1.75 -4.04
CA GLN A 62 17.36 0.83 -4.33
C GLN A 62 16.87 -0.62 -4.43
N LYS A 63 16.04 -1.05 -3.48
CA LYS A 63 15.51 -2.43 -3.42
C LYS A 63 14.47 -2.70 -4.53
N TYR A 64 13.66 -1.70 -4.87
CA TYR A 64 12.59 -1.78 -5.85
C TYR A 64 12.78 -0.72 -6.95
N PRO A 65 13.78 -0.87 -7.83
CA PRO A 65 14.08 0.15 -8.81
C PRO A 65 12.96 0.28 -9.84
N ARG A 66 12.66 1.51 -10.28
CA ARG A 66 11.58 1.85 -11.22
C ARG A 66 11.48 0.93 -12.45
N LYS A 67 12.63 0.53 -13.00
CA LYS A 67 12.74 -0.32 -14.21
C LYS A 67 12.12 -1.72 -14.03
N ASN A 68 11.95 -2.19 -12.80
CA ASN A 68 11.37 -3.48 -12.50
C ASN A 68 9.83 -3.47 -12.52
N PHE A 69 9.21 -2.29 -12.64
CA PHE A 69 7.76 -2.13 -12.65
C PHE A 69 7.22 -1.80 -14.03
N SER A 70 6.00 -2.27 -14.31
CA SER A 70 5.25 -1.93 -15.51
C SER A 70 5.07 -0.40 -15.64
N LYS A 71 5.01 0.09 -16.87
CA LYS A 71 4.62 1.48 -17.15
C LYS A 71 3.11 1.51 -17.33
N ILE A 72 2.41 1.67 -16.21
CA ILE A 72 0.95 1.76 -16.15
C ILE A 72 0.61 3.16 -15.64
N HIS A 73 -0.22 3.87 -16.40
CA HIS A 73 -0.41 5.30 -16.23
C HIS A 73 -1.77 5.70 -15.68
N SER A 74 -2.76 4.81 -15.69
CA SER A 74 -4.12 5.16 -15.25
C SER A 74 -4.42 4.67 -13.83
N PRO A 75 -5.12 5.47 -13.01
CA PRO A 75 -5.58 5.05 -11.68
C PRO A 75 -6.42 3.76 -11.70
N GLU A 76 -7.19 3.53 -12.76
CA GLU A 76 -8.03 2.34 -12.94
C GLU A 76 -7.16 1.06 -12.97
N GLN A 77 -6.08 1.07 -13.74
CA GLN A 77 -5.16 -0.07 -13.81
C GLN A 77 -4.41 -0.27 -12.49
N TRP A 78 -4.10 0.79 -11.75
CA TRP A 78 -3.50 0.68 -10.42
C TRP A 78 -4.44 0.00 -9.43
N ALA A 79 -5.73 0.32 -9.50
CA ALA A 79 -6.76 -0.32 -8.69
C ALA A 79 -6.89 -1.81 -9.03
N GLU A 80 -6.83 -2.18 -10.32
CA GLU A 80 -6.84 -3.59 -10.75
C GLU A 80 -5.64 -4.38 -10.21
N GLU A 81 -4.42 -3.82 -10.29
CA GLU A 81 -3.23 -4.44 -9.72
C GLU A 81 -3.34 -4.59 -8.19
N SER A 82 -3.81 -3.55 -7.52
CA SER A 82 -4.01 -3.53 -6.07
C SER A 82 -5.08 -4.55 -5.64
N HIS A 83 -6.14 -4.71 -6.44
CA HIS A 83 -7.17 -5.72 -6.22
C HIS A 83 -6.60 -7.13 -6.37
N LYS A 84 -5.78 -7.39 -7.39
CA LYS A 84 -5.10 -8.69 -7.56
C LYS A 84 -4.27 -9.04 -6.33
N LEU A 85 -3.49 -8.09 -5.79
CA LEU A 85 -2.73 -8.28 -4.55
C LEU A 85 -3.64 -8.53 -3.35
N ALA A 86 -4.79 -7.86 -3.27
CA ALA A 86 -5.74 -8.11 -2.19
C ALA A 86 -6.23 -9.57 -2.22
N VAL A 87 -6.61 -10.07 -3.39
CA VAL A 87 -7.11 -11.44 -3.56
C VAL A 87 -6.00 -12.48 -3.31
N THR A 88 -4.84 -12.31 -3.93
CA THR A 88 -3.78 -13.33 -3.94
C THR A 88 -2.89 -13.29 -2.70
N VAL A 89 -2.86 -12.17 -1.98
CA VAL A 89 -2.02 -12.00 -0.78
C VAL A 89 -2.86 -11.61 0.43
N ALA A 90 -3.56 -10.48 0.39
CA ALA A 90 -4.19 -9.94 1.61
C ALA A 90 -5.25 -10.84 2.25
N TYR A 91 -6.12 -11.46 1.47
CA TYR A 91 -7.17 -12.33 2.01
C TYR A 91 -6.72 -13.78 2.25
N GLN A 92 -5.42 -14.08 2.16
CA GLN A 92 -4.88 -15.42 2.43
C GLN A 92 -4.77 -15.73 3.93
N VAL A 93 -4.87 -14.71 4.80
CA VAL A 93 -4.96 -14.91 6.25
C VAL A 93 -6.40 -15.24 6.65
N LYS A 94 -6.57 -16.24 7.52
CA LYS A 94 -7.89 -16.67 7.99
C LYS A 94 -8.51 -15.64 8.94
N GLU A 95 -9.80 -15.37 8.76
CA GLU A 95 -10.54 -14.49 9.66
C GLU A 95 -10.53 -15.02 11.11
N GLY A 96 -10.36 -14.13 12.08
CA GLY A 96 -10.32 -14.46 13.49
C GLY A 96 -9.09 -15.26 13.92
N SER A 97 -8.08 -15.40 13.06
CA SER A 97 -6.79 -15.99 13.42
C SER A 97 -5.77 -14.93 13.81
N THR A 98 -4.71 -15.35 14.50
CA THR A 98 -3.48 -14.58 14.62
C THR A 98 -2.70 -14.76 13.31
N PRO A 99 -2.28 -13.68 12.62
CA PRO A 99 -1.43 -13.81 11.44
C PRO A 99 -0.09 -14.49 11.78
N SER A 100 0.40 -15.39 10.92
CA SER A 100 1.72 -15.99 11.08
C SER A 100 2.82 -14.98 10.77
N GLU A 101 4.03 -15.20 11.29
CA GLU A 101 5.16 -14.33 10.98
C GLU A 101 5.50 -14.34 9.48
N GLU A 102 5.41 -15.50 8.82
CA GLU A 102 5.57 -15.62 7.36
C GLU A 102 4.59 -14.72 6.59
N TYR A 103 3.33 -14.67 7.02
CA TYR A 103 2.35 -13.78 6.42
C TYR A 103 2.69 -12.31 6.69
N LEU A 104 3.11 -11.97 7.91
CA LEU A 104 3.53 -10.61 8.25
C LEU A 104 4.75 -10.17 7.44
N GLU A 105 5.74 -11.04 7.22
CA GLU A 105 6.86 -10.80 6.30
C GLU A 105 6.38 -10.52 4.89
N LYS A 106 5.43 -11.31 4.38
CA LYS A 106 4.84 -11.08 3.06
C LYS A 106 4.14 -9.72 2.99
N VAL A 107 3.38 -9.34 4.02
CA VAL A 107 2.73 -8.02 4.10
C VAL A 107 3.79 -6.91 4.08
N ARG A 108 4.88 -7.04 4.85
CA ARG A 108 5.97 -6.05 4.88
C ARG A 108 6.62 -5.90 3.49
N GLU A 109 6.98 -7.00 2.84
CA GLU A 109 7.61 -6.98 1.52
C GLU A 109 6.70 -6.37 0.45
N VAL A 110 5.43 -6.79 0.39
CA VAL A 110 4.46 -6.23 -0.58
C VAL A 110 4.21 -4.75 -0.29
N SER A 111 4.05 -4.35 0.97
CA SER A 111 3.83 -2.95 1.34
C SER A 111 5.00 -2.06 0.95
N LYS A 112 6.24 -2.50 1.18
CA LYS A 112 7.46 -1.80 0.76
C LYS A 112 7.53 -1.64 -0.76
N SER A 113 7.25 -2.70 -1.52
CA SER A 113 7.20 -2.67 -2.99
C SER A 113 6.13 -1.71 -3.53
N GLN A 114 4.92 -1.77 -2.96
CA GLN A 114 3.81 -0.88 -3.36
C GLN A 114 4.06 0.57 -3.00
N ALA A 115 4.70 0.86 -1.85
CA ALA A 115 5.10 2.21 -1.49
C ALA A 115 6.10 2.81 -2.51
N ALA A 116 7.09 2.03 -2.94
CA ALA A 116 8.02 2.45 -3.99
C ALA A 116 7.30 2.73 -5.32
N LEU A 117 6.45 1.79 -5.77
CA LEU A 117 5.68 1.92 -7.00
C LEU A 117 4.76 3.15 -7.00
N ALA A 118 4.04 3.38 -5.90
CA ALA A 118 3.19 4.56 -5.74
C ALA A 118 3.99 5.86 -5.80
N GLY A 119 5.15 5.92 -5.15
CA GLY A 119 6.05 7.08 -5.20
C GLY A 119 6.51 7.40 -6.63
N TYR A 120 6.89 6.38 -7.40
CA TYR A 120 7.25 6.57 -8.81
C TYR A 120 6.09 7.08 -9.66
N ARG A 121 4.91 6.47 -9.51
CA ARG A 121 3.70 6.87 -10.24
C ARG A 121 3.32 8.32 -9.93
N LEU A 122 3.39 8.70 -8.66
CA LEU A 122 3.13 10.08 -8.24
C LEU A 122 4.13 11.05 -8.88
N ALA A 123 5.44 10.73 -8.87
CA ALA A 123 6.45 11.56 -9.51
C ALA A 123 6.21 11.70 -11.04
N GLU A 124 5.81 10.62 -11.71
CA GLU A 124 5.45 10.65 -13.14
C GLU A 124 4.24 11.54 -13.42
N ILE A 125 3.18 11.47 -12.59
CA ILE A 125 2.03 12.38 -12.69
C ILE A 125 2.48 13.82 -12.47
N LEU A 126 3.19 14.11 -11.38
CA LEU A 126 3.57 15.48 -11.05
C LEU A 126 4.46 16.11 -12.13
N ASN A 127 5.35 15.32 -12.74
CA ASN A 127 6.20 15.79 -13.84
C ASN A 127 5.44 15.93 -15.18
N SER A 128 4.26 15.32 -15.34
CA SER A 128 3.45 15.45 -16.56
C SER A 128 2.47 16.63 -16.51
N ILE A 129 2.22 17.18 -15.32
CA ILE A 129 1.42 18.41 -15.16
C ILE A 129 2.23 19.57 -15.72
N PRO A 130 1.77 20.24 -16.80
CA PRO A 130 2.42 21.44 -17.28
C PRO A 130 2.37 22.51 -16.18
N LEU A 131 3.53 23.02 -15.78
CA LEU A 131 3.56 24.27 -15.04
C LEU A 131 3.05 25.34 -15.99
N TYR A 132 1.81 25.77 -15.85
CA TYR A 132 1.36 27.04 -16.42
C TYR A 132 2.08 28.17 -15.66
N ALA A 133 3.38 28.32 -15.90
CA ALA A 133 4.08 29.55 -15.60
C ALA A 133 3.56 30.60 -16.59
N HIS A 134 2.97 31.67 -16.06
CA HIS A 134 2.41 32.80 -16.78
C HIS A 134 3.23 33.23 -18.00
N ASN A 135 2.77 32.84 -19.20
CA ASN A 135 2.83 33.74 -20.35
C ASN A 135 1.60 34.65 -20.27
N ALA A 136 1.60 35.56 -19.29
CA ALA A 136 0.91 36.81 -19.49
C ALA A 136 1.75 37.60 -20.51
N LEU A 137 1.15 37.76 -21.68
CA LEU A 137 1.59 38.40 -22.92
C LEU A 137 2.13 39.85 -22.73
N PRO A 138 2.74 40.44 -23.80
CA PRO A 138 3.96 41.27 -23.79
C PRO A 138 3.81 42.69 -23.23
#